data_AF-A0A8X8K2G1-F1
#
_entry.id   AF-A0A8X8K2G1-F1
#
_cell.length_a   1.000
_cell.length_b   1.000
_cell.length_c   1.000
_cell.angle_alpha   90.00
_cell.angle_beta   90.00
_cell.angle_gamma   90.00
#
_symmetry.space_group_name_H-M   'P 1'
#
loop_
_entity.id
_entity.type
_entity.pdbx_description
1 polymer ?
#
loop_
_entity_poly.entity_id
_entity_poly.type
_entity_poly.pdbx_seq_one_letter_code
_entity_poly.pdbx_strand_id
1 'polypeptide(L)'
;MWIASKRLHYSIKAGMYEESSEVRSRRRGGIILGDVARHVASAPESGYGTDRQSVLHEITRAFKSEVALPASSVEGGFVGGSGKMRGET
;
A
#
# COMPACT_ATOMS: atom_id res chain seq x y z
N MET A 1 -3.74 -2.00 7.55
CA MET A 1 -4.33 -2.49 6.30
C MET A 1 -5.39 -3.50 6.67
N TRP A 2 -6.62 -3.33 6.19
CA TRP A 2 -7.69 -4.30 6.37
C TRP A 2 -8.58 -4.33 5.12
N ILE A 3 -9.29 -5.43 4.92
CA ILE A 3 -10.28 -5.57 3.85
C ILE A 3 -11.66 -5.42 4.49
N ALA A 4 -12.45 -4.47 4.02
CA ALA A 4 -13.84 -4.29 4.42
C ALA A 4 -14.67 -3.89 3.19
N SER A 5 -15.93 -4.30 3.11
CA SER A 5 -16.84 -3.92 2.02
C SER A 5 -16.28 -4.17 0.60
N LYS A 6 -15.52 -5.27 0.40
CA LYS A 6 -14.81 -5.62 -0.85
C LYS A 6 -13.79 -4.56 -1.31
N ARG A 7 -13.32 -3.70 -0.40
CA ARG A 7 -12.34 -2.66 -0.66
C ARG A 7 -11.13 -2.85 0.25
N LEU A 8 -9.96 -2.50 -0.26
CA LEU A 8 -8.74 -2.42 0.53
C LEU A 8 -8.71 -1.09 1.26
N HIS A 9 -8.72 -1.14 2.59
CA HIS A 9 -8.52 0.03 3.44
C HIS A 9 -7.09 0.01 3.99
N TYR A 10 -6.33 1.05 3.69
CA TYR A 10 -5.02 1.24 4.29
C TYR A 10 -4.80 2.72 4.62
N SER A 11 -4.25 2.97 5.81
CA SER A 11 -3.74 4.28 6.19
C SER A 11 -2.22 4.17 6.24
N ILE A 12 -1.53 4.68 5.22
CA ILE A 12 -0.12 5.05 5.35
C ILE A 12 -0.12 6.52 5.75
N LYS A 13 0.68 6.87 6.76
CA LYS A 13 0.93 8.28 7.11
C LYS A 13 1.66 8.97 5.95
N ALA A 14 0.89 9.44 4.96
CA ALA A 14 1.39 10.32 3.92
C ALA A 14 1.78 11.65 4.58
N GLY A 15 3.08 11.97 4.60
CA GLY A 15 3.58 13.22 5.17
C GLY A 15 4.31 13.12 6.52
N MET A 16 4.39 11.95 7.17
CA MET A 16 5.26 11.77 8.36
C MET A 16 6.73 11.52 8.02
N TYR A 17 7.06 11.45 6.73
CA TYR A 17 8.43 11.46 6.27
C TYR A 17 8.80 12.91 5.96
N GLU A 18 8.98 13.70 7.02
CA GLU A 18 9.78 14.92 6.92
C GLU A 18 11.16 14.50 6.42
N GLU A 19 11.45 14.85 5.17
CA GLU A 19 12.70 15.45 4.72
C GLU A 19 13.13 14.99 3.33
N SER A 20 13.28 16.04 2.51
CA SER A 20 14.11 16.13 1.32
C SER A 20 13.60 15.31 0.12
N SER A 21 13.03 15.98 -0.88
CA SER A 21 12.59 15.49 -2.21
C SER A 21 11.45 14.46 -2.30
N GLU A 22 10.43 14.83 -3.07
CA GLU A 22 9.27 14.01 -3.47
C GLU A 22 9.66 12.68 -4.15
N VAL A 23 10.84 12.62 -4.78
CA VAL A 23 11.36 11.41 -5.41
C VAL A 23 11.68 10.32 -4.37
N ARG A 24 12.16 10.70 -3.18
CA ARG A 24 12.49 9.75 -2.12
C ARG A 24 11.24 9.16 -1.46
N SER A 25 10.17 9.94 -1.32
CA SER A 25 8.90 9.45 -0.77
C SER A 25 8.22 8.47 -1.73
N ARG A 26 8.17 8.77 -3.04
CA ARG A 26 7.65 7.86 -4.08
C ARG A 26 8.42 6.53 -4.12
N ARG A 27 9.75 6.58 -4.08
CA ARG A 27 10.61 5.37 -4.07
C ARG A 27 10.35 4.50 -2.84
N ARG A 28 10.17 5.08 -1.65
CA ARG A 28 9.82 4.32 -0.43
C ARG A 28 8.44 3.69 -0.51
N GLY A 29 7.46 4.35 -1.13
CA GLY A 29 6.14 3.75 -1.40
C GLY A 29 6.26 2.45 -2.21
N GLY A 30 7.09 2.46 -3.26
CA GLY A 30 7.40 1.26 -4.03
C GLY A 30 8.08 0.16 -3.20
N ILE A 31 9.00 0.51 -2.30
CA ILE A 31 9.65 -0.46 -1.40
C ILE A 31 8.63 -1.09 -0.45
N ILE A 32 7.78 -0.29 0.19
CA ILE A 32 6.73 -0.79 1.12
C ILE A 32 5.80 -1.76 0.40
N LEU A 33 5.34 -1.42 -0.81
CA LEU A 33 4.50 -2.32 -1.62
C LEU A 33 5.23 -3.61 -1.98
N GLY A 34 6.53 -3.54 -2.29
CA GLY A 34 7.39 -4.71 -2.52
C GLY A 34 7.52 -5.61 -1.29
N ASP A 35 7.67 -5.02 -0.10
CA ASP A 35 7.74 -5.75 1.17
C ASP A 35 6.44 -6.49 1.47
N VAL A 36 5.30 -5.82 1.26
CA VAL A 36 3.97 -6.43 1.39
C VAL A 36 3.79 -7.59 0.40
N ALA A 37 4.17 -7.41 -0.87
CA ALA A 37 4.09 -8.47 -1.88
C ALA A 37 4.92 -9.70 -1.50
N ARG A 38 6.15 -9.51 -1.00
CA ARG A 38 7.01 -10.60 -0.51
C ARG A 38 6.41 -11.32 0.70
N HIS A 39 5.81 -10.58 1.61
CA HIS A 39 5.12 -11.17 2.76
C HIS A 39 3.92 -12.01 2.33
N VAL A 40 3.06 -11.49 1.44
CA VAL A 40 1.91 -12.24 0.90
C VAL A 40 2.36 -13.51 0.19
N ALA A 41 3.43 -13.45 -0.61
CA ALA A 41 3.93 -14.61 -1.34
C ALA A 41 4.54 -15.70 -0.44
N SER A 42 4.94 -15.38 0.79
CA SER A 42 5.47 -16.37 1.75
C SER A 42 4.37 -17.22 2.40
N ALA A 43 3.12 -16.76 2.42
CA ALA A 43 2.02 -17.50 3.02
C ALA A 43 1.63 -18.77 2.22
N PRO A 44 1.50 -18.74 0.87
CA PRO A 44 1.25 -19.94 0.09
C PRO A 44 2.41 -20.95 0.08
N GLU A 45 3.65 -20.48 0.18
CA GLU A 45 4.83 -21.34 0.29
C GLU A 45 4.77 -22.20 1.56
N SER A 46 4.46 -21.58 2.69
CA SER A 46 4.36 -22.25 3.99
C SER A 46 3.10 -23.10 4.17
N GLY A 47 1.98 -22.75 3.52
CA GLY A 47 0.70 -23.44 3.67
C GLY A 47 0.37 -24.49 2.60
N TYR A 48 0.82 -24.28 1.36
CA TYR A 48 0.41 -25.08 0.20
C TYR A 48 1.59 -25.59 -0.65
N GLY A 49 2.85 -25.36 -0.21
CA GLY A 49 4.04 -25.79 -0.95
C GLY A 49 4.22 -25.13 -2.31
N THR A 50 3.60 -23.96 -2.51
CA THR A 50 3.67 -23.22 -3.78
C THR A 50 5.00 -22.50 -3.90
N ASP A 51 5.58 -22.47 -5.12
CA ASP A 51 6.80 -21.69 -5.37
C ASP A 51 6.57 -20.19 -5.14
N ARG A 52 7.25 -19.64 -4.14
CA ARG A 52 7.18 -18.23 -3.77
C ARG A 52 7.52 -17.30 -4.93
N GLN A 53 8.46 -17.69 -5.80
CA GLN A 53 8.86 -16.84 -6.92
C GLN A 53 7.76 -16.74 -7.98
N SER A 54 7.10 -17.85 -8.30
CA SER A 54 5.91 -17.87 -9.15
C SER A 54 4.79 -16.97 -8.59
N VAL A 55 4.50 -17.06 -7.29
CA VAL A 55 3.49 -16.21 -6.63
C VAL A 55 3.87 -14.72 -6.70
N LEU A 56 5.14 -14.38 -6.42
CA LEU A 56 5.64 -13.01 -6.57
C LEU A 56 5.52 -12.49 -8.00
N HIS A 57 5.76 -13.35 -8.99
CA HIS A 57 5.67 -12.99 -10.40
C HIS A 57 4.22 -12.62 -10.77
N GLU A 58 3.26 -13.43 -10.35
CA GLU A 58 1.84 -13.18 -10.60
C GLU A 58 1.34 -11.93 -9.87
N ILE A 59 1.72 -11.72 -8.59
CA ILE A 59 1.40 -10.48 -7.86
C ILE A 59 1.95 -9.26 -8.59
N THR A 60 3.20 -9.34 -9.06
CA THR A 60 3.86 -8.23 -9.78
C THR A 60 3.16 -7.93 -11.11
N ARG A 61 2.76 -8.97 -11.85
CA ARG A 61 2.04 -8.84 -13.11
C ARG A 61 0.68 -8.18 -12.90
N ALA A 62 -0.11 -8.68 -11.94
CA ALA A 62 -1.42 -8.13 -11.60
C ALA A 62 -1.32 -6.67 -11.13
N PHE A 63 -0.33 -6.36 -10.26
CA PHE A 63 -0.09 -5.00 -9.79
C PHE A 63 0.21 -4.03 -10.95
N LYS A 64 1.13 -4.39 -11.86
CA LYS A 64 1.45 -3.56 -13.03
C LYS A 64 0.24 -3.33 -13.92
N SER A 65 -0.59 -4.36 -14.12
CA SER A 65 -1.82 -4.25 -14.90
C SER A 65 -2.80 -3.28 -14.24
N GLU A 66 -3.06 -3.43 -12.94
CA GLU A 66 -4.00 -2.57 -12.19
C GLU A 66 -3.52 -1.11 -12.13
N VAL A 67 -2.21 -0.86 -12.03
CA VAL A 67 -1.66 0.50 -12.07
C VAL A 67 -1.80 1.14 -13.45
N ALA A 68 -1.62 0.36 -14.53
CA ALA A 68 -1.68 0.87 -15.89
C ALA A 68 -3.13 1.05 -16.40
N LEU A 69 -4.01 0.10 -16.05
CA LEU A 69 -5.42 0.08 -16.42
C LEU A 69 -6.24 -0.40 -15.21
N PRO A 70 -6.64 0.52 -14.31
CA PRO A 70 -7.35 0.15 -13.08
C PRO A 70 -8.69 -0.52 -13.39
N ALA A 71 -8.86 -1.74 -12.90
CA ALA A 71 -10.15 -2.42 -12.90
C ALA A 71 -11.01 -2.02 -11.69
N SER A 72 -10.39 -1.43 -10.66
CA SER A 72 -11.05 -1.00 -9.43
C SER A 72 -10.92 0.50 -9.17
N SER A 73 -11.94 1.08 -8.53
CA SER A 73 -11.88 2.46 -8.04
C SER A 73 -11.13 2.52 -6.70
N VAL A 74 -10.23 3.49 -6.54
CA VAL A 74 -9.53 3.75 -5.27
C VAL A 74 -10.08 5.03 -4.63
N GLU A 75 -10.39 4.97 -3.34
CA GLU A 75 -10.69 6.14 -2.51
C GLU A 75 -9.48 6.42 -1.60
N GLY A 76 -9.04 7.67 -1.55
CA GLY A 76 -7.91 8.10 -0.73
C GLY A 76 -7.81 9.63 -0.70
N GLY A 77 -7.18 10.15 0.35
CA GLY A 77 -7.02 11.60 0.51
C GLY A 77 -5.96 11.93 1.56
N PHE A 78 -5.39 13.13 1.45
CA PHE A 78 -4.49 13.67 2.46
C PHE A 78 -5.33 14.24 3.62
N VAL A 79 -5.25 13.63 4.81
CA VAL A 79 -5.87 14.19 6.02
C VAL A 79 -4.91 15.23 6.60
N GLY A 80 -5.04 16.47 6.15
CA GLY A 80 -4.35 17.61 6.76
C GLY A 80 -4.96 17.90 8.13
N GLY A 81 -4.15 17.81 9.18
CA GLY A 81 -4.57 18.14 10.55
C GLY A 81 -4.97 19.62 10.64
N SER A 82 -6.25 19.92 10.45
CA SER A 82 -6.88 21.17 10.86
C SER A 82 -7.91 20.88 11.95
N GLY A 83 -7.47 20.17 12.99
CA GLY A 83 -8.14 20.21 14.28
C GLY A 83 -7.94 21.60 14.86
N LYS A 84 -8.87 22.52 14.58
CA LYS A 84 -8.98 23.78 15.30
C LYS A 84 -9.02 23.41 16.79
N MET A 85 -7.98 23.77 17.54
CA MET A 85 -8.08 23.86 18.99
C MET A 85 -9.17 24.89 19.28
N ARG A 86 -10.40 24.42 19.51
CA ARG A 86 -11.40 25.22 20.19
C ARG A 86 -10.91 25.36 21.61
N GLY A 87 -10.46 26.56 21.95
CA GLY A 87 -10.27 26.94 23.34
C GLY A 87 -11.59 26.78 24.06
N GLU A 88 -11.54 26.13 25.21
CA GLU A 88 -12.53 26.30 26.25
C GLU A 88 -11.75 26.73 27.50
N THR A 89 -12.33 27.76 28.10
CA THR A 89 -11.84 28.72 29.09
C THR A 89 -11.43 28.16 30.43
#